data_AF-A0A9W7XY75-F1
#
_entry.id   AF-A0A9W7XY75-F1
#
_cell.length_a   1.000
_cell.length_b   1.000
_cell.length_c   1.000
_cell.angle_alpha   90.00
_cell.angle_beta   90.00
_cell.angle_gamma   90.00
#
_symmetry.space_group_name_H-M   'P 1'
#
loop_
_entity.id
_entity.type
_entity.pdbx_description
1 polymer ?
#
loop_
_entity_poly.entity_id
_entity_poly.type
_entity_poly.pdbx_seq_one_letter_code
_entity_poly.pdbx_strand_id
1 'polypeptide(L)'
;MALRVLVGLCAVALACALAADAVGGSAGRARRFRPSIDPPRRFTVYSNPIDATGLRRASSTPVSALVGGRGRWSQRLANNVQMAAWYLEGAHNIPATTIHIADAYTDDLSGITHVYAQQVVEGLAVTNGLANVNIDSNGRVISSSESFAPDSQLIGSALSKSIQAARASATDSLRAAVGLLATTLSAGTDERSLANIVVSSAPGDLAGAATHTISGLPAALSPSGSCTAALELIRTSEGQVAPVWHIWLQQPGHWWNAHVNTDLGRVEALSDWAFGADASYRVLPRTVLSPDDGERQLLRGQSSSKASPQGWVTADVTTGNNVWAQSNPSGGDTWETNYRPRAHSGMMFDYPFDKAQEPTKYTDYAVTQLFYTVNLMHDLSYLYGFTEAAGNFQDVNFSGQGAGGDYVVAFAQDGSGMNNAMFLSPPDGQHGVMTMFLWNQTTPMRDGGLEQDIVIHEFTHGISNRLTGGPSNAD
;
A
#
# COMPACT_ATOMS: atom_id res chain seq x y z
N MET A 1 -0.98 37.73 -22.35
CA MET A 1 0.48 37.75 -22.06
C MET A 1 0.79 37.75 -20.56
N ALA A 2 -0.03 38.37 -19.70
CA ALA A 2 0.15 38.32 -18.23
C ALA A 2 -0.20 36.97 -17.57
N LEU A 3 -1.08 36.15 -18.17
CA LEU A 3 -1.50 34.86 -17.60
C LEU A 3 -0.45 33.74 -17.77
N ARG A 4 0.42 33.82 -18.79
CA ARG A 4 1.52 32.86 -19.01
C ARG A 4 2.68 33.01 -18.00
N VAL A 5 2.80 34.17 -17.37
CA VAL A 5 3.88 34.46 -16.40
C VAL A 5 3.53 33.97 -15.00
N LEU A 6 2.24 33.97 -14.62
CA LEU A 6 1.81 33.48 -13.30
C LEU A 6 1.87 31.94 -13.19
N VAL A 7 1.53 31.23 -14.28
CA VAL A 7 1.57 29.75 -14.33
C VAL A 7 3.01 29.22 -14.30
N GLY A 8 3.95 29.95 -14.92
CA GLY A 8 5.38 29.59 -14.90
C GLY A 8 6.06 29.79 -13.55
N LEU A 9 5.60 30.72 -12.71
CA LEU A 9 6.20 31.01 -11.40
C LEU A 9 5.78 30.00 -10.31
N CYS A 10 4.58 29.41 -10.39
CA CYS A 10 4.17 28.33 -9.49
C CYS A 10 4.94 27.02 -9.75
N ALA A 11 5.33 26.75 -10.99
CA ALA A 11 6.04 25.51 -11.36
C ALA A 11 7.47 25.43 -10.78
N VAL A 12 8.14 26.57 -10.57
CA VAL A 12 9.52 26.61 -10.07
C VAL A 12 9.60 26.53 -8.54
N ALA A 13 8.61 27.05 -7.81
CA ALA A 13 8.54 26.90 -6.36
C ALA A 13 8.17 25.46 -5.92
N LEU A 14 7.50 24.70 -6.80
CA LEU A 14 7.01 23.34 -6.57
C LEU A 14 8.13 22.27 -6.43
N ALA A 15 9.33 22.54 -6.96
CA ALA A 15 10.41 21.55 -7.01
C ALA A 15 11.14 21.36 -5.67
N CYS A 16 11.00 22.29 -4.72
CA CYS A 16 11.81 22.30 -3.49
C CYS A 16 11.13 21.75 -2.23
N ALA A 17 9.82 21.46 -2.23
CA ALA A 17 9.08 21.22 -0.98
C ALA A 17 8.63 19.75 -0.70
N LEU A 18 8.81 18.82 -1.64
CA LEU A 18 8.22 17.47 -1.54
C LEU A 18 9.07 16.43 -0.77
N ALA A 19 9.94 16.88 0.13
CA ALA A 19 10.83 16.01 0.90
C ALA A 19 10.29 15.58 2.29
N ALA A 20 9.03 15.89 2.66
CA ALA A 20 8.57 15.67 4.03
C ALA A 20 7.14 15.09 4.15
N ASP A 21 7.11 13.83 4.59
CA ASP A 21 6.14 13.16 5.46
C ASP A 21 4.66 12.96 5.06
N ALA A 22 4.26 11.70 5.20
CA ALA A 22 2.89 11.17 5.19
C ALA A 22 2.57 10.54 6.55
N VAL A 23 1.27 10.49 6.93
CA VAL A 23 0.55 9.34 7.58
C VAL A 23 -0.85 9.76 8.10
N GLY A 24 -1.90 9.00 7.73
CA GLY A 24 -2.86 8.38 8.67
C GLY A 24 -4.38 8.67 8.61
N GLY A 25 -5.23 7.64 8.39
CA GLY A 25 -6.68 7.55 8.79
C GLY A 25 -7.51 6.42 8.11
N SER A 26 -8.49 5.74 8.73
CA SER A 26 -9.09 4.43 8.28
C SER A 26 -10.56 4.16 8.67
N ALA A 27 -11.30 3.35 7.88
CA ALA A 27 -12.54 2.60 8.25
C ALA A 27 -12.48 1.09 7.86
N GLY A 28 -13.34 0.25 8.48
CA GLY A 28 -13.31 -1.23 8.44
C GLY A 28 -13.68 -1.90 7.11
N ARG A 29 -12.70 -1.98 6.21
CA ARG A 29 -12.48 -3.06 5.20
C ARG A 29 -11.52 -4.09 5.83
N ALA A 30 -11.04 -5.11 5.08
CA ALA A 30 -9.82 -5.84 5.47
C ALA A 30 -8.82 -4.82 6.03
N ARG A 31 -8.55 -4.88 7.34
CA ARG A 31 -7.74 -3.84 7.97
C ARG A 31 -6.38 -3.96 7.29
N ARG A 32 -5.99 -2.94 6.51
CA ARG A 32 -4.57 -2.73 6.21
C ARG A 32 -3.87 -2.91 7.55
N PHE A 33 -2.88 -3.80 7.60
CA PHE A 33 -2.04 -3.94 8.77
C PHE A 33 -1.49 -2.55 9.12
N ARG A 34 -2.13 -1.92 10.11
CA ARG A 34 -1.65 -0.76 10.80
C ARG A 34 -1.33 -1.29 12.18
N PRO A 35 -0.06 -1.58 12.50
CA PRO A 35 0.32 -1.82 13.87
C PRO A 35 0.20 -0.46 14.57
N SER A 36 -1.03 -0.06 14.89
CA SER A 36 -1.28 0.98 15.88
C SER A 36 -1.08 0.29 17.21
N ILE A 37 0.19 0.19 17.60
CA ILE A 37 0.55 -0.02 18.99
C ILE A 37 0.13 1.27 19.64
N ASP A 38 -0.84 1.22 20.53
CA ASP A 38 -1.18 2.36 21.38
C ASP A 38 -0.53 2.13 22.75
N PRO A 39 0.36 3.04 23.22
CA PRO A 39 0.87 4.23 22.51
C PRO A 39 1.84 3.86 21.37
N PRO A 40 1.89 4.64 20.28
CA PRO A 40 2.82 4.38 19.18
C PRO A 40 4.23 4.55 19.69
N ARG A 41 4.96 3.43 19.85
CA ARG A 41 6.39 3.46 20.13
C ARG A 41 7.10 3.87 18.84
N ARG A 42 7.30 5.18 18.70
CA ARG A 42 7.86 5.81 17.49
C ARG A 42 9.34 5.47 17.35
N PHE A 43 9.79 5.38 16.10
CA PHE A 43 11.21 5.46 15.80
C PHE A 43 11.79 6.71 16.46
N THR A 44 12.80 6.50 17.29
CA THR A 44 13.40 7.55 18.11
C THR A 44 14.85 7.71 17.72
N VAL A 45 15.26 8.96 17.44
CA VAL A 45 16.65 9.34 17.28
C VAL A 45 17.07 10.09 18.54
N TYR A 46 18.15 9.64 19.17
CA TYR A 46 18.61 10.21 20.44
C TYR A 46 19.55 11.38 20.19
N SER A 47 19.19 12.56 20.69
CA SER A 47 20.09 13.71 20.72
C SER A 47 21.35 13.44 21.54
N ASN A 48 21.23 12.61 22.57
CA ASN A 48 22.33 12.07 23.37
C ASN A 48 22.37 10.54 23.22
N PRO A 49 23.36 9.98 22.48
CA PRO A 49 23.49 8.53 22.32
C PRO A 49 23.57 7.81 23.66
N ILE A 50 22.86 6.68 23.77
CA ILE A 50 22.72 5.93 25.02
C ILE A 50 23.82 4.88 25.11
N ASP A 51 24.61 4.92 26.17
CA ASP A 51 25.50 3.82 26.55
C ASP A 51 24.69 2.77 27.32
N ALA A 52 24.49 1.60 26.69
CA ALA A 52 23.69 0.52 27.26
C ALA A 52 24.45 -0.38 28.25
N THR A 53 25.74 -0.14 28.48
CA THR A 53 26.55 -0.96 29.42
C THR A 53 25.98 -0.92 30.84
N GLY A 54 25.48 0.23 31.28
CA GLY A 54 24.83 0.42 32.59
C GLY A 54 23.39 -0.11 32.67
N LEU A 55 22.80 -0.52 31.54
CA LEU A 55 21.43 -1.04 31.47
C LEU A 55 21.35 -2.57 31.61
N ARG A 56 22.51 -3.23 31.71
CA ARG A 56 22.62 -4.68 31.87
C ARG A 56 21.85 -5.17 33.10
N ARG A 57 20.99 -6.17 32.92
CA ARG A 57 20.29 -6.86 34.01
C ARG A 57 21.04 -8.13 34.44
N ALA A 58 20.85 -8.57 35.68
CA ALA A 58 21.47 -9.79 36.21
C ALA A 58 21.05 -11.06 35.44
N SER A 59 19.88 -11.03 34.79
CA SER A 59 19.32 -12.10 33.96
C SER A 59 19.61 -11.93 32.46
N SER A 60 20.56 -11.07 32.07
CA SER A 60 20.83 -10.78 30.65
C SER A 60 21.31 -12.04 29.91
N THR A 61 20.66 -12.38 28.81
CA THR A 61 21.02 -13.54 27.99
C THR A 61 22.31 -13.23 27.20
N PRO A 62 23.32 -14.13 27.21
CA PRO A 62 24.52 -13.94 26.39
C PRO A 62 24.16 -14.00 24.89
N VAL A 63 24.86 -13.24 24.05
CA VAL A 63 24.65 -13.21 22.59
C VAL A 63 24.49 -14.60 21.99
N SER A 64 25.30 -15.58 22.42
CA SER A 64 25.24 -16.96 21.91
C SER A 64 23.88 -17.65 22.07
N ALA A 65 23.05 -17.21 23.00
CA ALA A 65 21.70 -17.73 23.23
C ALA A 65 20.60 -16.85 22.61
N LEU A 66 20.97 -15.75 21.94
CA LEU A 66 20.07 -14.82 21.28
C LEU A 66 20.03 -14.97 19.74
N VAL A 67 20.96 -15.72 19.13
CA VAL A 67 21.13 -15.80 17.67
C VAL A 67 20.56 -17.08 17.07
N GLY A 68 19.76 -16.94 16.02
CA GLY A 68 19.35 -18.03 15.14
C GLY A 68 20.43 -18.38 14.10
N GLY A 69 21.31 -19.35 14.43
CA GLY A 69 21.93 -20.26 13.46
C GLY A 69 22.85 -19.74 12.35
N ARG A 70 23.16 -18.45 12.19
CA ARG A 70 24.02 -17.95 11.09
C ARG A 70 25.34 -17.34 11.56
N GLY A 71 26.44 -18.05 11.26
CA GLY A 71 27.82 -17.53 11.17
C GLY A 71 28.47 -17.04 12.46
N ARG A 72 29.81 -17.14 12.55
CA ARG A 72 30.57 -16.46 13.62
C ARG A 72 30.62 -14.97 13.31
N TRP A 73 29.90 -14.16 14.08
CA TRP A 73 30.03 -12.71 14.01
C TRP A 73 31.43 -12.26 14.42
N SER A 74 31.87 -11.12 13.88
CA SER A 74 33.07 -10.46 14.38
C SER A 74 32.86 -10.07 15.85
N GLN A 75 33.94 -9.97 16.62
CA GLN A 75 33.84 -9.58 18.04
C GLN A 75 33.14 -8.22 18.20
N ARG A 76 33.40 -7.28 17.28
CA ARG A 76 32.76 -5.95 17.29
C ARG A 76 31.26 -6.04 17.06
N LEU A 77 30.82 -6.83 16.07
CA LEU A 77 29.39 -7.02 15.80
C LEU A 77 28.70 -7.73 16.98
N ALA A 78 29.34 -8.75 17.57
CA ALA A 78 28.81 -9.44 18.74
C ALA A 78 28.67 -8.50 19.94
N ASN A 79 29.65 -7.63 20.19
CA ASN A 79 29.57 -6.64 21.26
C ASN A 79 28.39 -5.67 21.04
N ASN A 80 28.21 -5.17 19.82
CA ASN A 80 27.11 -4.26 19.50
C ASN A 80 25.74 -4.95 19.60
N VAL A 81 25.63 -6.22 19.20
CA VAL A 81 24.39 -6.99 19.42
C VAL A 81 24.11 -7.17 20.92
N GLN A 82 25.14 -7.40 21.74
CA GLN A 82 24.96 -7.43 23.19
C GLN A 82 24.46 -6.09 23.74
N MET A 83 24.95 -4.97 23.23
CA MET A 83 24.46 -3.63 23.61
C MET A 83 22.99 -3.45 23.25
N ALA A 84 22.58 -3.90 22.05
CA ALA A 84 21.19 -3.86 21.64
C ALA A 84 20.28 -4.69 22.57
N ALA A 85 20.73 -5.89 22.96
CA ALA A 85 19.99 -6.73 23.91
C ALA A 85 19.86 -6.05 25.28
N TRP A 86 20.95 -5.52 25.85
CA TRP A 86 20.88 -4.80 27.13
C TRP A 86 20.01 -3.55 27.06
N TYR A 87 20.02 -2.86 25.93
CA TYR A 87 19.17 -1.72 25.69
C TYR A 87 17.68 -2.11 25.71
N LEU A 88 17.29 -3.15 24.97
CA LEU A 88 15.91 -3.65 24.96
C LEU A 88 15.47 -4.18 26.35
N GLU A 89 16.34 -4.91 27.04
CA GLU A 89 16.07 -5.42 28.39
C GLU A 89 15.93 -4.28 29.40
N GLY A 90 16.92 -3.39 29.46
CA GLY A 90 17.06 -2.39 30.50
C GLY A 90 16.16 -1.19 30.31
N ALA A 91 16.18 -0.57 29.11
CA ALA A 91 15.43 0.64 28.82
C ALA A 91 13.95 0.37 28.51
N HIS A 92 13.64 -0.75 27.86
CA HIS A 92 12.27 -1.08 27.43
C HIS A 92 11.58 -2.16 28.27
N ASN A 93 12.27 -2.69 29.29
CA ASN A 93 11.76 -3.73 30.19
C ASN A 93 11.30 -4.99 29.45
N ILE A 94 12.00 -5.34 28.36
CA ILE A 94 11.69 -6.55 27.58
C ILE A 94 12.37 -7.77 28.22
N PRO A 95 11.67 -8.89 28.42
CA PRO A 95 12.29 -10.11 28.93
C PRO A 95 13.31 -10.67 27.95
N ALA A 96 14.54 -10.88 28.42
CA ALA A 96 15.66 -11.37 27.62
C ALA A 96 15.37 -12.71 26.93
N THR A 97 14.57 -13.56 27.54
CA THR A 97 14.15 -14.87 27.02
C THR A 97 13.20 -14.78 25.83
N THR A 98 12.62 -13.59 25.59
CA THR A 98 11.73 -13.34 24.46
C THR A 98 12.42 -12.62 23.31
N ILE A 99 13.67 -12.18 23.48
CA ILE A 99 14.41 -11.47 22.45
C ILE A 99 15.15 -12.50 21.58
N HIS A 100 14.88 -12.48 20.29
CA HIS A 100 15.64 -13.23 19.29
C HIS A 100 16.25 -12.27 18.28
N ILE A 101 17.56 -12.28 18.10
CA ILE A 101 18.24 -11.44 17.10
C ILE A 101 18.10 -12.13 15.75
N ALA A 102 17.28 -11.52 14.90
CA ALA A 102 16.97 -12.03 13.56
C ALA A 102 18.11 -11.76 12.59
N ASP A 103 18.72 -10.57 12.67
CA ASP A 103 19.86 -10.19 11.82
C ASP A 103 20.65 -9.03 12.45
N ALA A 104 21.91 -8.89 12.06
CA ALA A 104 22.72 -7.73 12.40
C ALA A 104 23.87 -7.53 11.41
N TYR A 105 24.15 -6.28 11.07
CA TYR A 105 25.31 -5.93 10.26
C TYR A 105 25.87 -4.57 10.65
N THR A 106 27.13 -4.32 10.32
CA THR A 106 27.73 -2.98 10.42
C THR A 106 27.90 -2.43 9.02
N ASP A 107 27.37 -1.24 8.78
CA ASP A 107 27.61 -0.51 7.54
C ASP A 107 29.04 0.00 7.54
N ASP A 108 29.82 -0.39 6.53
CA ASP A 108 31.25 -0.08 6.47
C ASP A 108 31.53 1.41 6.22
N LEU A 109 30.58 2.13 5.62
CA LEU A 109 30.73 3.54 5.28
C LEU A 109 30.48 4.47 6.47
N SER A 110 29.37 4.26 7.18
CA SER A 110 28.97 5.06 8.34
C SER A 110 29.56 4.52 9.65
N GLY A 111 29.96 3.25 9.68
CA GLY A 111 30.38 2.54 10.88
C GLY A 111 29.25 2.23 11.86
N ILE A 112 27.98 2.45 11.46
CA ILE A 112 26.78 2.17 12.26
C ILE A 112 26.47 0.68 12.19
N THR A 113 26.22 0.08 13.35
CA THR A 113 25.69 -1.27 13.45
C THR A 113 24.17 -1.25 13.53
N HIS A 114 23.51 -1.97 12.63
CA HIS A 114 22.08 -2.22 12.63
C HIS A 114 21.82 -3.60 13.25
N VAL A 115 20.97 -3.65 14.27
CA VAL A 115 20.55 -4.89 14.94
C VAL A 115 19.04 -5.03 14.83
N TYR A 116 18.57 -6.15 14.31
CA TYR A 116 17.16 -6.47 14.15
C TYR A 116 16.77 -7.61 15.08
N ALA A 117 15.76 -7.39 15.93
CA ALA A 117 15.26 -8.40 16.84
C ALA A 117 13.77 -8.69 16.59
N GLN A 118 13.39 -9.93 16.82
CA GLN A 118 12.03 -10.44 16.81
C GLN A 118 11.69 -10.94 18.21
N GLN A 119 10.48 -10.68 18.67
CA GLN A 119 9.97 -11.29 19.89
C GLN A 119 9.57 -12.75 19.62
N VAL A 120 9.98 -13.66 20.49
CA VAL A 120 9.67 -15.09 20.40
C VAL A 120 9.09 -15.57 21.73
N VAL A 121 7.99 -16.33 21.68
CA VAL A 121 7.29 -16.86 22.85
C VAL A 121 6.94 -18.32 22.58
N GLU A 122 7.33 -19.22 23.48
CA GLU A 122 7.14 -20.68 23.34
C GLU A 122 7.63 -21.26 21.99
N GLY A 123 8.68 -20.65 21.40
CA GLY A 123 9.23 -21.04 20.10
C GLY A 123 8.44 -20.53 18.88
N LEU A 124 7.50 -19.61 19.07
CA LEU A 124 6.75 -18.96 18.00
C LEU A 124 7.13 -17.48 17.92
N ALA A 125 7.39 -16.98 16.71
CA ALA A 125 7.62 -15.57 16.48
C ALA A 125 6.33 -14.77 16.70
N VAL A 126 6.42 -13.65 17.41
CA VAL A 126 5.36 -12.63 17.41
C VAL A 126 5.59 -11.75 16.19
N THR A 127 4.88 -12.00 15.09
CA THR A 127 5.15 -11.48 13.74
C THR A 127 5.33 -9.96 13.69
N ASN A 128 4.51 -9.23 14.45
CA ASN A 128 4.56 -7.76 14.57
C ASN A 128 5.27 -7.25 15.84
N GLY A 129 5.93 -8.13 16.61
CA GLY A 129 6.82 -7.82 17.71
C GLY A 129 8.26 -7.74 17.24
N LEU A 130 8.63 -6.60 16.69
CA LEU A 130 9.90 -6.33 16.01
C LEU A 130 10.66 -5.22 16.74
N ALA A 131 11.98 -5.22 16.63
CA ALA A 131 12.82 -4.13 17.10
C ALA A 131 13.96 -3.88 16.13
N ASN A 132 14.33 -2.62 15.97
CA ASN A 132 15.59 -2.24 15.38
C ASN A 132 16.35 -1.34 16.35
N VAL A 133 17.64 -1.61 16.51
CA VAL A 133 18.55 -0.82 17.34
C VAL A 133 19.78 -0.48 16.52
N ASN A 134 20.06 0.82 16.37
CA ASN A 134 21.17 1.34 15.61
C ASN A 134 22.23 1.87 16.56
N ILE A 135 23.47 1.41 16.41
CA ILE A 135 24.57 1.61 17.35
C ILE A 135 25.74 2.27 16.62
N ASP A 136 26.29 3.34 17.19
CA ASP A 136 27.45 4.03 16.62
C ASP A 136 28.76 3.24 16.79
N SER A 137 29.83 3.76 16.21
CA SER A 137 31.15 3.14 16.28
C SER A 137 31.73 3.05 17.69
N ASN A 138 31.21 3.82 18.65
CA ASN A 138 31.60 3.81 20.06
C ASN A 138 30.73 2.86 20.90
N GLY A 139 29.81 2.11 20.30
CA GLY A 139 28.94 1.18 21.03
C GLY A 139 27.73 1.83 21.70
N ARG A 140 27.35 3.04 21.29
CA ARG A 140 26.19 3.76 21.86
C ARG A 140 24.97 3.67 20.95
N VAL A 141 23.79 3.48 21.52
CA VAL A 141 22.52 3.47 20.78
C VAL A 141 22.19 4.89 20.33
N ILE A 142 22.09 5.09 19.02
CA ILE A 142 21.80 6.39 18.39
C ILE A 142 20.36 6.50 17.90
N SER A 143 19.73 5.38 17.58
CA SER A 143 18.30 5.33 17.28
C SER A 143 17.73 3.94 17.47
N SER A 144 16.43 3.86 17.72
CA SER A 144 15.73 2.60 17.88
C SER A 144 14.24 2.72 17.60
N SER A 145 13.60 1.61 17.25
CA SER A 145 12.16 1.43 17.40
C SER A 145 11.88 0.00 17.86
N GLU A 146 10.79 -0.21 18.56
CA GLU A 146 10.31 -1.56 18.83
C GLU A 146 8.79 -1.62 19.01
N SER A 147 8.25 -2.82 18.84
CA SER A 147 6.84 -3.12 18.87
C SER A 147 6.51 -4.35 19.72
N PHE A 148 7.37 -4.70 20.67
CA PHE A 148 7.24 -5.93 21.45
C PHE A 148 5.98 -5.90 22.32
N ALA A 149 5.29 -7.02 22.40
CA ALA A 149 4.18 -7.19 23.34
C ALA A 149 4.72 -7.15 24.78
N PRO A 150 4.03 -6.44 25.70
CA PRO A 150 4.42 -6.38 27.10
C PRO A 150 4.25 -7.75 27.77
N ASP A 151 5.10 -8.03 28.76
CA ASP A 151 5.19 -9.32 29.43
C ASP A 151 3.86 -9.77 30.06
N SER A 152 3.04 -8.82 30.52
CA SER A 152 1.69 -9.09 31.05
C SER A 152 0.73 -9.75 30.04
N GLN A 153 1.03 -9.64 28.74
CA GLN A 153 0.26 -10.28 27.66
C GLN A 153 0.82 -11.66 27.28
N LEU A 154 2.01 -12.00 27.76
CA LEU A 154 2.72 -13.24 27.43
C LEU A 154 2.61 -14.28 28.55
N ILE A 155 2.49 -13.81 29.80
CA ILE A 155 2.42 -14.65 31.00
C ILE A 155 0.95 -15.02 31.26
N GLY A 156 0.45 -16.03 30.56
CA GLY A 156 -0.93 -16.49 30.77
C GLY A 156 -1.18 -17.91 30.30
N SER A 157 -1.78 -18.74 31.17
CA SER A 157 -2.15 -20.12 30.81
C SER A 157 -3.15 -20.20 29.65
N ALA A 158 -3.89 -19.13 29.37
CA ALA A 158 -4.79 -19.05 28.23
C ALA A 158 -4.04 -19.06 26.90
N LEU A 159 -3.01 -18.21 26.73
CA LEU A 159 -2.19 -18.16 25.51
C LEU A 159 -1.49 -19.50 25.27
N SER A 160 -0.86 -20.07 26.30
CA SER A 160 -0.21 -21.38 26.20
C SER A 160 -1.22 -22.47 25.79
N LYS A 161 -2.44 -22.47 26.34
CA LYS A 161 -3.49 -23.43 25.95
C LYS A 161 -3.89 -23.27 24.48
N SER A 162 -4.08 -22.04 24.01
CA SER A 162 -4.39 -21.77 22.60
C SER A 162 -3.27 -22.24 21.67
N ILE A 163 -2.00 -21.97 22.01
CA ILE A 163 -0.83 -22.45 21.25
C ILE A 163 -0.83 -23.98 21.17
N GLN A 164 -1.03 -24.67 22.30
CA GLN A 164 -1.05 -26.14 22.33
C GLN A 164 -2.23 -26.72 21.55
N ALA A 165 -3.41 -26.07 21.62
CA ALA A 165 -4.57 -26.46 20.83
C ALA A 165 -4.31 -26.34 19.32
N ALA A 166 -3.76 -25.21 18.86
CA ALA A 166 -3.41 -24.99 17.46
C ALA A 166 -2.38 -26.02 16.95
N ARG A 167 -1.37 -26.38 17.78
CA ARG A 167 -0.40 -27.42 17.45
C ARG A 167 -1.03 -28.81 17.34
N ALA A 168 -1.94 -29.16 18.26
CA ALA A 168 -2.58 -30.47 18.31
C ALA A 168 -3.52 -30.73 17.10
N SER A 169 -4.13 -29.69 16.55
CA SER A 169 -5.07 -29.76 15.42
C SER A 169 -4.55 -29.02 14.19
N ALA A 170 -3.24 -29.07 13.92
CA ALA A 170 -2.61 -28.25 12.90
C ALA A 170 -3.27 -28.38 11.52
N THR A 171 -3.53 -29.60 11.04
CA THR A 171 -4.16 -29.83 9.73
C THR A 171 -5.58 -29.26 9.65
N ASP A 172 -6.41 -29.49 10.67
CA ASP A 172 -7.81 -29.08 10.66
C ASP A 172 -7.96 -27.56 10.86
N SER A 173 -7.16 -26.98 11.76
CA SER A 173 -7.13 -25.53 11.98
C SER A 173 -6.59 -24.78 10.76
N LEU A 174 -5.58 -25.33 10.08
CA LEU A 174 -5.05 -24.76 8.84
C LEU A 174 -6.07 -24.85 7.70
N ARG A 175 -6.82 -25.96 7.58
CA ARG A 175 -7.93 -26.08 6.62
C ARG A 175 -8.97 -24.99 6.84
N ALA A 176 -9.38 -24.78 8.09
CA ALA A 176 -10.32 -23.72 8.46
C ALA A 176 -9.77 -22.32 8.13
N ALA A 177 -8.49 -22.08 8.42
CA ALA A 177 -7.83 -20.81 8.13
C ALA A 177 -7.75 -20.51 6.62
N VAL A 178 -7.42 -21.52 5.80
CA VAL A 178 -7.42 -21.40 4.33
C VAL A 178 -8.82 -21.12 3.80
N GLY A 179 -9.85 -21.79 4.34
CA GLY A 179 -11.24 -21.54 3.93
C GLY A 179 -11.73 -20.13 4.28
N LEU A 180 -11.35 -19.63 5.45
CA LEU A 180 -11.62 -18.26 5.85
C LEU A 180 -10.86 -17.24 4.97
N LEU A 181 -9.60 -17.50 4.66
CA LEU A 181 -8.82 -16.66 3.75
C LEU A 181 -9.43 -16.63 2.36
N ALA A 182 -9.83 -17.79 1.82
CA ALA A 182 -10.48 -17.88 0.51
C ALA A 182 -11.79 -17.08 0.46
N THR A 183 -12.60 -17.17 1.51
CA THR A 183 -13.82 -16.36 1.68
C THR A 183 -13.48 -14.86 1.71
N THR A 184 -12.45 -14.49 2.47
CA THR A 184 -11.99 -13.09 2.60
C THR A 184 -11.51 -12.52 1.26
N LEU A 185 -10.85 -13.34 0.44
CA LEU A 185 -10.37 -12.98 -0.89
C LEU A 185 -11.44 -13.08 -1.98
N SER A 186 -12.66 -13.50 -1.65
CA SER A 186 -13.72 -13.81 -2.64
C SER A 186 -13.28 -14.81 -3.73
N ALA A 187 -12.30 -15.65 -3.42
CA ALA A 187 -11.82 -16.71 -4.30
C ALA A 187 -12.77 -17.90 -4.13
N GLY A 188 -13.78 -18.02 -5.00
CA GLY A 188 -14.89 -18.98 -4.88
C GLY A 188 -14.44 -20.43 -4.61
N THR A 189 -14.37 -20.79 -3.33
CA THR A 189 -14.08 -22.15 -2.84
C THR A 189 -15.26 -22.69 -2.04
N ASP A 190 -15.46 -24.00 -2.09
CA ASP A 190 -16.43 -24.71 -1.24
C ASP A 190 -15.73 -25.71 -0.29
N GLU A 191 -16.46 -26.19 0.72
CA GLU A 191 -15.93 -27.16 1.69
C GLU A 191 -15.42 -28.45 1.04
N ARG A 192 -16.05 -28.90 -0.07
CA ARG A 192 -15.63 -30.10 -0.81
C ARG A 192 -14.26 -29.91 -1.46
N SER A 193 -14.00 -28.73 -1.99
CA SER A 193 -12.74 -28.37 -2.63
C SER A 193 -11.59 -28.29 -1.62
N LEU A 194 -11.89 -27.93 -0.36
CA LEU A 194 -10.90 -27.89 0.73
C LEU A 194 -10.78 -29.21 1.50
N ALA A 195 -11.72 -30.15 1.31
CA ALA A 195 -11.69 -31.46 1.98
C ALA A 195 -10.47 -32.31 1.57
N ASN A 196 -9.94 -32.09 0.36
CA ASN A 196 -8.86 -32.89 -0.22
C ASN A 196 -7.47 -32.27 -0.04
N ILE A 197 -7.32 -31.19 0.73
CA ILE A 197 -6.00 -30.58 0.92
C ILE A 197 -5.06 -31.53 1.67
N VAL A 198 -3.80 -31.53 1.26
CA VAL A 198 -2.72 -32.29 1.89
C VAL A 198 -1.76 -31.32 2.54
N VAL A 199 -1.46 -31.54 3.82
CA VAL A 199 -0.51 -30.73 4.59
C VAL A 199 0.76 -31.54 4.82
N SER A 200 1.89 -31.05 4.31
CA SER A 200 3.22 -31.56 4.66
C SER A 200 3.97 -30.52 5.49
N SER A 201 4.89 -30.96 6.33
CA SER A 201 5.62 -30.07 7.25
C SER A 201 7.11 -30.28 7.12
N ALA A 202 7.87 -29.18 7.10
CA ALA A 202 9.32 -29.17 7.20
C ALA A 202 9.74 -28.39 8.45
N PRO A 203 10.90 -28.70 9.06
CA PRO A 203 11.49 -27.83 10.07
C PRO A 203 11.66 -26.41 9.50
N GLY A 204 11.28 -25.38 10.25
CA GLY A 204 11.48 -23.99 9.81
C GLY A 204 12.84 -23.43 10.23
N ASP A 205 13.25 -22.36 9.54
CA ASP A 205 14.57 -21.75 9.66
C ASP A 205 14.68 -20.70 10.79
N LEU A 206 13.56 -20.09 11.21
CA LEU A 206 13.50 -18.99 12.18
C LEU A 206 12.60 -19.37 13.37
N ALA A 207 13.12 -19.19 14.59
CA ALA A 207 12.45 -19.49 15.88
C ALA A 207 11.98 -20.94 16.12
N GLY A 208 12.08 -21.84 15.14
CA GLY A 208 11.80 -23.27 15.28
C GLY A 208 10.37 -23.71 14.97
N ALA A 209 9.50 -22.81 14.49
CA ALA A 209 8.17 -23.19 14.01
C ALA A 209 8.28 -23.99 12.70
N ALA A 210 7.48 -25.04 12.54
CA ALA A 210 7.45 -25.81 11.30
C ALA A 210 6.82 -24.98 10.17
N THR A 211 7.39 -25.08 8.97
CA THR A 211 6.78 -24.56 7.75
C THR A 211 5.92 -25.65 7.14
N HIS A 212 4.64 -25.36 6.94
CA HIS A 212 3.67 -26.25 6.32
C HIS A 212 3.49 -25.90 4.84
N THR A 213 3.48 -26.91 3.98
CA THR A 213 3.03 -26.77 2.59
C THR A 213 1.64 -27.39 2.47
N ILE A 214 0.70 -26.59 1.96
CA ILE A 214 -0.68 -27.00 1.72
C ILE A 214 -0.83 -27.21 0.21
N SER A 215 -1.15 -28.44 -0.20
CA SER A 215 -1.31 -28.83 -1.60
C SER A 215 -2.74 -29.29 -1.88
N GLY A 216 -3.15 -29.25 -3.15
CA GLY A 216 -4.51 -29.62 -3.56
C GLY A 216 -5.52 -28.47 -3.44
N LEU A 217 -5.03 -27.22 -3.42
CA LEU A 217 -5.88 -26.04 -3.42
C LEU A 217 -6.53 -25.84 -4.79
N PRO A 218 -7.75 -25.28 -4.85
CA PRO A 218 -8.38 -24.92 -6.11
C PRO A 218 -7.56 -23.87 -6.87
N ALA A 219 -7.50 -23.98 -8.20
CA ALA A 219 -6.78 -23.04 -9.05
C ALA A 219 -7.26 -21.58 -8.91
N ALA A 220 -8.54 -21.38 -8.56
CA ALA A 220 -9.12 -20.07 -8.26
C ALA A 220 -8.52 -19.42 -7.00
N LEU A 221 -8.08 -20.23 -6.03
CA LEU A 221 -7.44 -19.75 -4.80
C LEU A 221 -5.91 -19.66 -4.95
N SER A 222 -5.29 -20.67 -5.56
CA SER A 222 -3.86 -20.67 -5.87
C SER A 222 -3.63 -21.32 -7.24
N PRO A 223 -3.10 -20.59 -8.24
CA PRO A 223 -2.79 -21.16 -9.56
C PRO A 223 -1.82 -22.33 -9.53
N SER A 224 -0.90 -22.37 -8.55
CA SER A 224 0.02 -23.50 -8.36
C SER A 224 -0.64 -24.71 -7.70
N GLY A 225 -1.87 -24.57 -7.21
CA GLY A 225 -2.56 -25.57 -6.40
C GLY A 225 -1.97 -25.72 -5.00
N SER A 226 -1.12 -24.80 -4.56
CA SER A 226 -0.47 -24.86 -3.25
C SER A 226 -0.20 -23.51 -2.60
N CYS A 227 0.00 -23.51 -1.28
CA CYS A 227 0.50 -22.36 -0.52
C CYS A 227 1.39 -22.84 0.63
N THR A 228 2.04 -21.90 1.33
CA THR A 228 2.81 -22.21 2.54
C THR A 228 2.24 -21.49 3.74
N ALA A 229 2.42 -22.08 4.93
CA ALA A 229 2.00 -21.46 6.17
C ALA A 229 2.93 -21.80 7.34
N ALA A 230 2.98 -20.94 8.34
CA ALA A 230 3.65 -21.20 9.62
C ALA A 230 2.74 -20.77 10.78
N LEU A 231 2.82 -21.48 11.90
CA LEU A 231 2.16 -21.04 13.12
C LEU A 231 3.00 -19.94 13.75
N GLU A 232 2.41 -18.78 13.97
CA GLU A 232 3.04 -17.60 14.56
C GLU A 232 2.12 -17.00 15.63
N LEU A 233 2.58 -15.95 16.28
CA LEU A 233 1.78 -15.11 17.16
C LEU A 233 1.63 -13.72 16.53
N ILE A 234 0.53 -13.04 16.82
CA ILE A 234 0.36 -11.63 16.47
C ILE A 234 -0.19 -10.87 17.66
N ARG A 235 0.29 -9.64 17.87
CA ARG A 235 -0.39 -8.68 18.74
C ARG A 235 -1.55 -8.07 17.96
N THR A 236 -2.77 -8.41 18.35
CA THR A 236 -4.01 -7.95 17.69
C THR A 236 -4.23 -6.46 17.92
N SER A 237 -5.15 -5.88 17.14
CA SER A 237 -5.55 -4.48 17.32
C SER A 237 -6.27 -4.20 18.64
N GLU A 238 -6.75 -5.25 19.33
CA GLU A 238 -7.32 -5.19 20.68
C GLU A 238 -6.23 -5.27 21.76
N GLY A 239 -4.96 -5.34 21.36
CA GLY A 239 -3.81 -5.39 22.24
C GLY A 239 -3.61 -6.75 22.91
N GLN A 240 -4.20 -7.83 22.42
CA GLN A 240 -3.95 -9.19 22.91
C GLN A 240 -2.93 -9.90 22.02
N VAL A 241 -2.20 -10.87 22.55
CA VAL A 241 -1.37 -11.77 21.73
C VAL A 241 -2.17 -13.03 21.44
N ALA A 242 -2.27 -13.38 20.16
CA ALA A 242 -3.05 -14.54 19.71
C ALA A 242 -2.25 -15.40 18.72
N PRO A 243 -2.44 -16.73 18.72
CA PRO A 243 -1.92 -17.61 17.69
C PRO A 243 -2.61 -17.38 16.35
N VAL A 244 -1.79 -17.35 15.29
CA VAL A 244 -2.22 -17.16 13.91
C VAL A 244 -1.52 -18.12 12.97
N TRP A 245 -2.21 -18.54 11.93
CA TRP A 245 -1.60 -19.07 10.73
C TRP A 245 -1.11 -17.90 9.86
N HIS A 246 0.21 -17.75 9.74
CA HIS A 246 0.83 -16.88 8.75
C HIS A 246 0.87 -17.64 7.42
N ILE A 247 0.04 -17.25 6.47
CA ILE A 247 -0.17 -17.91 5.18
C ILE A 247 0.40 -17.04 4.07
N TRP A 248 1.29 -17.62 3.25
CA TRP A 248 1.78 -17.03 2.00
C TRP A 248 1.08 -17.68 0.81
N LEU A 249 0.23 -16.92 0.13
CA LEU A 249 -0.62 -17.40 -0.95
C LEU A 249 -0.44 -16.54 -2.20
N GLN A 250 -0.05 -17.16 -3.32
CA GLN A 250 0.07 -16.48 -4.60
C GLN A 250 -1.22 -16.61 -5.42
N GLN A 251 -1.65 -15.50 -6.02
CA GLN A 251 -2.69 -15.43 -7.06
C GLN A 251 -2.13 -14.64 -8.26
N PRO A 252 -2.79 -14.66 -9.43
CA PRO A 252 -2.36 -13.82 -10.55
C PRO A 252 -2.32 -12.35 -10.12
N GLY A 253 -1.13 -11.74 -10.18
CA GLY A 253 -0.94 -10.33 -9.80
C GLY A 253 -0.90 -10.03 -8.29
N HIS A 254 -0.99 -11.05 -7.42
CA HIS A 254 -1.03 -10.88 -5.97
C HIS A 254 -0.09 -11.86 -5.27
N TRP A 255 0.51 -11.42 -4.17
CA TRP A 255 1.20 -12.31 -3.25
C TRP A 255 0.75 -11.97 -1.83
N TRP A 256 -0.27 -12.68 -1.37
CA TRP A 256 -0.85 -12.46 -0.06
C TRP A 256 0.07 -12.95 1.05
N ASN A 257 0.24 -12.09 2.04
CA ASN A 257 0.73 -12.38 3.37
C ASN A 257 -0.45 -12.19 4.33
N ALA A 258 -1.00 -13.29 4.83
CA ALA A 258 -2.18 -13.30 5.69
C ALA A 258 -1.85 -13.86 7.08
N HIS A 259 -2.45 -13.28 8.12
CA HIS A 259 -2.40 -13.80 9.49
C HIS A 259 -3.81 -14.13 9.95
N VAL A 260 -4.13 -15.42 10.02
CA VAL A 260 -5.48 -15.91 10.31
C VAL A 260 -5.54 -16.46 11.74
N ASN A 261 -6.40 -15.89 12.58
CA ASN A 261 -6.54 -16.26 13.99
C ASN A 261 -7.02 -17.72 14.13
N THR A 262 -6.32 -18.52 14.93
CA THR A 262 -6.67 -19.94 15.12
C THR A 262 -7.90 -20.14 16.02
N ASP A 263 -8.23 -19.15 16.85
CA ASP A 263 -9.26 -19.27 17.89
C ASP A 263 -10.54 -18.50 17.53
N LEU A 264 -10.39 -17.32 16.93
CA LEU A 264 -11.50 -16.38 16.68
C LEU A 264 -12.12 -16.52 15.29
N GLY A 265 -11.54 -17.33 14.40
CA GLY A 265 -12.05 -17.51 13.04
C GLY A 265 -12.13 -16.19 12.25
N ARG A 266 -11.13 -15.31 12.41
CA ARG A 266 -11.02 -14.03 11.68
C ARG A 266 -9.61 -13.81 11.16
N VAL A 267 -9.48 -12.99 10.11
CA VAL A 267 -8.18 -12.54 9.59
C VAL A 267 -7.71 -11.32 10.40
N GLU A 268 -6.60 -11.46 11.13
CA GLU A 268 -6.03 -10.38 11.96
C GLU A 268 -5.23 -9.37 11.13
N ALA A 269 -4.55 -9.86 10.08
CA ALA A 269 -3.83 -9.03 9.14
C ALA A 269 -3.85 -9.66 7.74
N LEU A 270 -3.92 -8.81 6.72
CA LEU A 270 -3.80 -9.20 5.32
C LEU A 270 -3.02 -8.11 4.59
N SER A 271 -1.90 -8.50 3.99
CA SER A 271 -1.05 -7.64 3.18
C SER A 271 -0.87 -8.27 1.80
N ASP A 272 -0.81 -7.44 0.77
CA ASP A 272 -0.39 -7.88 -0.55
C ASP A 272 1.06 -7.46 -0.77
N TRP A 273 1.95 -8.43 -0.93
CA TRP A 273 3.35 -8.23 -1.29
C TRP A 273 3.55 -8.05 -2.79
N ALA A 274 2.52 -8.28 -3.59
CA ALA A 274 2.48 -7.61 -4.87
C ALA A 274 2.37 -6.12 -4.58
N PHE A 275 3.51 -5.43 -4.65
CA PHE A 275 3.52 -4.05 -5.08
C PHE A 275 2.80 -4.08 -6.41
N GLY A 276 1.50 -3.75 -6.42
CA GLY A 276 0.68 -3.74 -7.62
C GLY A 276 1.53 -3.12 -8.69
N ALA A 277 1.91 -3.90 -9.70
CA ALA A 277 2.99 -3.55 -10.62
C ALA A 277 2.74 -2.10 -11.02
N ASP A 278 3.58 -1.16 -10.53
CA ASP A 278 3.26 0.27 -10.63
C ASP A 278 2.76 0.53 -12.05
N ALA A 279 1.46 0.85 -12.17
CA ALA A 279 0.86 0.93 -13.49
C ALA A 279 1.67 1.93 -14.29
N SER A 280 2.00 1.54 -15.51
CA SER A 280 2.86 2.35 -16.36
C SER A 280 2.04 2.95 -17.47
N TYR A 281 2.18 4.25 -17.71
CA TYR A 281 1.39 5.00 -18.66
C TYR A 281 2.32 5.64 -19.69
N ARG A 282 2.16 5.32 -20.99
CA ARG A 282 2.85 6.05 -22.06
C ARG A 282 2.04 7.29 -22.44
N VAL A 283 2.40 8.42 -21.84
CA VAL A 283 1.62 9.67 -21.87
C VAL A 283 2.54 10.89 -22.03
N LEU A 284 1.96 12.05 -22.35
CA LEU A 284 2.64 13.33 -22.20
C LEU A 284 2.84 13.57 -20.69
N PRO A 285 4.08 13.75 -20.22
CA PRO A 285 4.34 14.01 -18.80
C PRO A 285 3.80 15.39 -18.41
N ARG A 286 3.69 15.65 -17.10
CA ARG A 286 3.15 16.91 -16.54
C ARG A 286 3.86 18.20 -16.99
N THR A 287 5.05 18.07 -17.59
CA THR A 287 5.87 19.17 -18.10
C THR A 287 5.64 19.47 -19.59
N VAL A 288 4.78 18.71 -20.28
CA VAL A 288 4.54 18.82 -21.73
C VAL A 288 3.05 19.04 -21.97
N LEU A 289 2.65 20.25 -22.39
CA LEU A 289 1.24 20.61 -22.43
C LEU A 289 0.46 19.93 -23.58
N SER A 290 1.10 19.73 -24.73
CA SER A 290 0.46 19.19 -25.93
C SER A 290 1.41 18.26 -26.72
N PRO A 291 0.89 17.49 -27.70
CA PRO A 291 1.73 16.73 -28.64
C PRO A 291 2.67 17.58 -29.53
N ASP A 292 2.52 18.90 -29.53
CA ASP A 292 3.40 19.82 -30.25
C ASP A 292 4.51 20.39 -29.35
N ASP A 293 4.37 20.28 -28.02
CA ASP A 293 5.32 20.82 -27.04
C ASP A 293 6.38 19.83 -26.57
N GLY A 294 6.24 18.54 -26.90
CA GLY A 294 7.20 17.53 -26.49
C GLY A 294 6.76 16.08 -26.72
N GLU A 295 7.59 15.17 -26.25
CA GLU A 295 7.45 13.73 -26.47
C GLU A 295 6.75 13.02 -25.31
N ARG A 296 6.06 11.92 -25.64
CA ARG A 296 5.46 11.02 -24.65
C ARG A 296 6.52 10.22 -23.91
N GLN A 297 6.29 9.95 -22.64
CA GLN A 297 7.16 9.16 -21.77
C GLN A 297 6.38 7.99 -21.17
N LEU A 298 7.06 6.85 -20.98
CA LEU A 298 6.52 5.76 -20.17
C LEU A 298 6.80 6.07 -18.70
N LEU A 299 5.77 6.51 -17.99
CA LEU A 299 5.84 6.90 -16.59
C LEU A 299 5.34 5.77 -15.70
N ARG A 300 6.04 5.53 -14.59
CA ARG A 300 5.74 4.47 -13.62
C ARG A 300 5.56 5.07 -12.23
N GLY A 301 4.63 4.55 -11.43
CA GLY A 301 4.50 4.88 -10.00
C GLY A 301 4.17 6.34 -9.74
N GLN A 302 3.28 6.95 -10.53
CA GLN A 302 2.99 8.38 -10.49
C GLN A 302 2.04 8.81 -9.37
N SER A 303 1.34 7.85 -8.76
CA SER A 303 0.37 8.12 -7.71
C SER A 303 1.03 8.59 -6.40
N SER A 304 0.49 9.65 -5.82
CA SER A 304 0.83 10.08 -4.47
C SER A 304 0.27 9.08 -3.46
N SER A 305 1.13 8.51 -2.62
CA SER A 305 0.68 7.60 -1.54
C SER A 305 -0.20 8.28 -0.49
N LYS A 306 -0.21 9.63 -0.44
CA LYS A 306 -1.05 10.43 0.45
C LYS A 306 -2.44 10.68 -0.14
N ALA A 307 -2.53 10.99 -1.43
CA ALA A 307 -3.80 11.31 -2.10
C ALA A 307 -4.46 10.06 -2.70
N SER A 308 -3.66 9.18 -3.30
CA SER A 308 -4.07 7.93 -3.93
C SER A 308 -3.39 6.74 -3.24
N PRO A 309 -3.76 6.41 -1.98
CA PRO A 309 -3.08 5.39 -1.19
C PRO A 309 -3.18 3.97 -1.77
N GLN A 310 -4.09 3.73 -2.72
CA GLN A 310 -4.27 2.46 -3.44
C GLN A 310 -3.69 2.51 -4.87
N GLY A 311 -3.00 3.58 -5.25
CA GLY A 311 -2.66 3.87 -6.64
C GLY A 311 -3.85 4.44 -7.41
N TRP A 312 -3.65 4.71 -8.69
CA TRP A 312 -4.70 5.30 -9.54
C TRP A 312 -5.65 4.29 -10.13
N VAL A 313 -5.21 3.04 -10.33
CA VAL A 313 -5.98 2.01 -11.03
C VAL A 313 -6.38 0.88 -10.08
N THR A 314 -7.65 0.50 -10.09
CA THR A 314 -8.18 -0.58 -9.22
C THR A 314 -8.44 -1.89 -9.96
N ALA A 315 -8.32 -1.88 -11.29
CA ALA A 315 -8.46 -3.03 -12.19
C ALA A 315 -7.45 -2.89 -13.35
N ASP A 316 -7.65 -3.62 -14.44
CA ASP A 316 -6.80 -3.54 -15.64
C ASP A 316 -7.37 -2.61 -16.73
N VAL A 317 -8.29 -1.71 -16.38
CA VAL A 317 -8.85 -0.68 -17.27
C VAL A 317 -8.69 0.70 -16.63
N THR A 318 -8.95 1.79 -17.36
CA THR A 318 -8.83 3.19 -16.90
C THR A 318 -9.91 3.61 -15.88
N THR A 319 -10.02 2.86 -14.79
CA THR A 319 -10.89 3.13 -13.65
C THR A 319 -10.13 3.02 -12.33
N GLY A 320 -10.51 3.87 -11.39
CA GLY A 320 -10.03 3.81 -10.01
C GLY A 320 -10.77 4.77 -9.10
N ASN A 321 -10.17 5.05 -7.95
CA ASN A 321 -10.81 5.83 -6.89
C ASN A 321 -11.12 7.27 -7.31
N ASN A 322 -10.30 7.88 -8.15
CA ASN A 322 -10.38 9.32 -8.44
C ASN A 322 -11.18 9.61 -9.71
N VAL A 323 -11.10 8.70 -10.70
CA VAL A 323 -11.66 8.90 -12.04
C VAL A 323 -11.97 7.58 -12.73
N TRP A 324 -13.06 7.57 -13.48
CA TRP A 324 -13.37 6.59 -14.50
C TRP A 324 -13.33 7.29 -15.86
N ALA A 325 -12.35 6.92 -16.68
CA ALA A 325 -12.18 7.51 -18.00
C ALA A 325 -12.57 6.51 -19.11
N GLN A 326 -13.33 6.97 -20.10
CA GLN A 326 -13.89 6.16 -21.19
C GLN A 326 -14.07 6.98 -22.46
N SER A 327 -14.17 6.32 -23.62
CA SER A 327 -14.61 6.98 -24.85
C SER A 327 -16.12 7.22 -24.83
N ASN A 328 -16.61 8.26 -25.53
CA ASN A 328 -18.05 8.48 -25.70
C ASN A 328 -18.46 8.99 -27.09
N PRO A 329 -18.22 8.21 -28.15
CA PRO A 329 -18.50 8.66 -29.52
C PRO A 329 -19.98 8.90 -29.81
N SER A 330 -20.91 8.36 -29.01
CA SER A 330 -22.35 8.61 -29.15
C SER A 330 -22.80 9.93 -28.52
N GLY A 331 -22.02 10.50 -27.60
CA GLY A 331 -22.39 11.68 -26.82
C GLY A 331 -23.56 11.45 -25.86
N GLY A 332 -23.79 10.21 -25.44
CA GLY A 332 -24.83 9.87 -24.48
C GLY A 332 -24.33 9.90 -23.03
N ASP A 333 -25.24 9.77 -22.06
CA ASP A 333 -24.90 9.92 -20.64
C ASP A 333 -24.38 8.63 -19.98
N THR A 334 -24.29 7.51 -20.71
CA THR A 334 -23.82 6.23 -20.15
C THR A 334 -22.29 6.22 -20.02
N TRP A 335 -21.75 5.92 -18.84
CA TRP A 335 -20.31 5.76 -18.66
C TRP A 335 -19.92 4.36 -18.21
N GLU A 336 -20.76 3.66 -17.47
CA GLU A 336 -20.45 2.42 -16.76
C GLU A 336 -19.99 1.33 -17.72
N THR A 337 -20.66 1.24 -18.88
CA THR A 337 -20.41 0.22 -19.90
C THR A 337 -19.67 0.74 -21.13
N ASN A 338 -19.38 2.05 -21.19
CA ASN A 338 -18.64 2.64 -22.30
C ASN A 338 -17.20 2.09 -22.38
N TYR A 339 -16.67 2.10 -23.59
CA TYR A 339 -15.39 1.49 -23.90
C TYR A 339 -14.23 2.16 -23.16
N ARG A 340 -13.36 1.33 -22.58
CA ARG A 340 -12.12 1.69 -21.90
C ARG A 340 -10.98 0.79 -22.40
N PRO A 341 -9.79 1.35 -22.62
CA PRO A 341 -8.64 0.54 -22.97
C PRO A 341 -8.23 -0.35 -21.78
N ARG A 342 -7.86 -1.59 -22.08
CA ARG A 342 -7.36 -2.57 -21.10
C ARG A 342 -5.84 -2.62 -21.14
N ALA A 343 -5.19 -2.53 -19.99
CA ALA A 343 -3.75 -2.62 -19.85
C ALA A 343 -3.18 -3.90 -20.49
N HIS A 344 -1.99 -3.79 -21.05
CA HIS A 344 -1.19 -4.93 -21.48
C HIS A 344 -0.58 -5.67 -20.27
N SER A 345 0.18 -6.74 -20.53
CA SER A 345 0.86 -7.49 -19.48
C SER A 345 1.72 -6.57 -18.60
N GLY A 346 1.62 -6.74 -17.28
CA GLY A 346 2.36 -5.92 -16.31
C GLY A 346 1.73 -4.55 -16.02
N MET A 347 0.42 -4.39 -16.21
CA MET A 347 -0.32 -3.15 -15.94
C MET A 347 0.20 -1.96 -16.76
N MET A 348 0.51 -2.22 -18.03
CA MET A 348 1.10 -1.24 -18.94
C MET A 348 0.05 -0.68 -19.90
N PHE A 349 -0.29 0.59 -19.74
CA PHE A 349 -1.11 1.39 -20.65
C PHE A 349 -0.19 2.07 -21.67
N ASP A 350 0.26 1.31 -22.66
CA ASP A 350 1.17 1.75 -23.71
C ASP A 350 0.54 1.55 -25.08
N TYR A 351 -0.13 2.60 -25.56
CA TYR A 351 -0.87 2.56 -26.82
C TYR A 351 -0.18 3.38 -27.91
N PRO A 352 -0.31 2.96 -29.18
CA PRO A 352 0.20 3.73 -30.31
C PRO A 352 -0.52 5.09 -30.40
N PHE A 353 0.23 6.09 -30.85
CA PHE A 353 -0.28 7.43 -31.13
C PHE A 353 0.52 8.00 -32.29
N ASP A 354 -0.20 8.51 -33.28
CA ASP A 354 0.33 9.22 -34.42
C ASP A 354 -0.54 10.44 -34.66
N LYS A 355 0.02 11.64 -34.41
CA LYS A 355 -0.71 12.90 -34.54
C LYS A 355 -1.09 13.24 -35.99
N ALA A 356 -0.56 12.52 -36.97
CA ALA A 356 -0.97 12.65 -38.38
C ALA A 356 -2.25 11.88 -38.71
N GLN A 357 -2.79 11.09 -37.76
CA GLN A 357 -4.03 10.32 -37.94
C GLN A 357 -5.24 11.04 -37.34
N GLU A 358 -6.44 10.64 -37.77
CA GLU A 358 -7.68 11.08 -37.14
C GLU A 358 -7.80 10.57 -35.69
N PRO A 359 -8.43 11.33 -34.76
CA PRO A 359 -8.55 10.95 -33.35
C PRO A 359 -9.10 9.56 -33.06
N THR A 360 -10.01 9.09 -33.91
CA THR A 360 -10.59 7.74 -33.81
C THR A 360 -9.57 6.60 -33.97
N LYS A 361 -8.35 6.90 -34.42
CA LYS A 361 -7.26 5.91 -34.56
C LYS A 361 -6.42 5.74 -33.30
N TYR A 362 -6.56 6.63 -32.32
CA TYR A 362 -5.78 6.61 -31.08
C TYR A 362 -6.64 6.83 -29.82
N THR A 363 -7.90 6.39 -29.84
CA THR A 363 -8.84 6.50 -28.71
C THR A 363 -8.28 5.88 -27.42
N ASP A 364 -7.60 4.73 -27.48
CA ASP A 364 -6.98 4.10 -26.30
C ASP A 364 -5.93 5.00 -25.64
N TYR A 365 -5.12 5.65 -26.46
CA TYR A 365 -4.14 6.62 -25.99
C TYR A 365 -4.83 7.87 -25.41
N ALA A 366 -5.86 8.40 -26.07
CA ALA A 366 -6.61 9.57 -25.60
C ALA A 366 -7.28 9.32 -24.23
N VAL A 367 -7.94 8.18 -24.06
CA VAL A 367 -8.55 7.79 -22.77
C VAL A 367 -7.48 7.62 -21.69
N THR A 368 -6.33 7.02 -22.03
CA THR A 368 -5.20 6.86 -21.11
C THR A 368 -4.59 8.20 -20.68
N GLN A 369 -4.40 9.14 -21.63
CA GLN A 369 -3.89 10.48 -21.34
C GLN A 369 -4.85 11.27 -20.44
N LEU A 370 -6.16 11.18 -20.71
CA LEU A 370 -7.18 11.82 -19.90
C LEU A 370 -7.19 11.25 -18.48
N PHE A 371 -7.17 9.93 -18.34
CA PHE A 371 -7.07 9.24 -17.05
C PHE A 371 -5.83 9.68 -16.25
N TYR A 372 -4.66 9.73 -16.90
CA TYR A 372 -3.42 10.19 -16.28
C TYR A 372 -3.54 11.64 -15.78
N THR A 373 -4.06 12.53 -16.61
CA THR A 373 -4.09 13.98 -16.31
C THR A 373 -5.08 14.30 -15.20
N VAL A 374 -6.25 13.65 -15.18
CA VAL A 374 -7.26 13.81 -14.12
C VAL A 374 -6.72 13.27 -12.78
N ASN A 375 -6.09 12.09 -12.76
CA ASN A 375 -5.47 11.57 -11.55
C ASN A 375 -4.32 12.45 -11.04
N LEU A 376 -3.50 12.99 -11.94
CA LEU A 376 -2.46 13.95 -11.58
C LEU A 376 -3.05 15.19 -10.91
N MET A 377 -4.15 15.73 -11.44
CA MET A 377 -4.83 16.89 -10.87
C MET A 377 -5.50 16.58 -9.54
N HIS A 378 -6.10 15.40 -9.39
CA HIS A 378 -6.60 14.92 -8.11
C HIS A 378 -5.48 14.92 -7.07
N ASP A 379 -4.38 14.21 -7.34
CA ASP A 379 -3.30 14.06 -6.38
C ASP A 379 -2.63 15.39 -6.02
N LEU A 380 -2.42 16.25 -7.03
CA LEU A 380 -1.87 17.58 -6.81
C LEU A 380 -2.80 18.42 -5.93
N SER A 381 -4.08 18.55 -6.29
CA SER A 381 -5.03 19.37 -5.55
C SER A 381 -5.26 18.86 -4.12
N TYR A 382 -5.28 17.55 -3.91
CA TYR A 382 -5.32 16.92 -2.58
C TYR A 382 -4.14 17.37 -1.71
N LEU A 383 -2.93 17.36 -2.26
CA LEU A 383 -1.73 17.82 -1.55
C LEU A 383 -1.79 19.31 -1.18
N TYR A 384 -2.56 20.11 -1.94
CA TYR A 384 -2.83 21.52 -1.67
C TYR A 384 -4.10 21.79 -0.86
N GLY A 385 -4.74 20.75 -0.32
CA GLY A 385 -5.85 20.89 0.63
C GLY A 385 -7.24 20.63 0.07
N PHE A 386 -7.38 20.33 -1.24
CA PHE A 386 -8.62 19.81 -1.80
C PHE A 386 -8.77 18.32 -1.45
N THR A 387 -8.94 18.07 -0.16
CA THR A 387 -9.09 16.75 0.46
C THR A 387 -10.56 16.34 0.51
N GLU A 388 -10.82 15.14 1.01
CA GLU A 388 -12.16 14.59 1.24
C GLU A 388 -13.07 15.53 2.04
N ALA A 389 -12.56 16.11 3.13
CA ALA A 389 -13.33 17.09 3.92
C ALA A 389 -13.65 18.39 3.16
N ALA A 390 -12.86 18.70 2.12
CA ALA A 390 -13.04 19.86 1.26
C ALA A 390 -13.86 19.54 -0.01
N GLY A 391 -14.47 18.35 -0.08
CA GLY A 391 -15.34 17.94 -1.18
C GLY A 391 -14.59 17.59 -2.46
N ASN A 392 -13.48 16.86 -2.35
CA ASN A 392 -12.78 16.34 -3.52
C ASN A 392 -13.55 15.20 -4.20
N PHE A 393 -13.12 14.80 -5.40
CA PHE A 393 -13.78 13.75 -6.18
C PHE A 393 -13.13 12.39 -5.92
N GLN A 394 -13.78 11.52 -5.15
CA GLN A 394 -13.30 10.16 -4.87
C GLN A 394 -14.46 9.17 -4.68
N ASP A 395 -14.34 7.97 -5.23
CA ASP A 395 -15.26 6.87 -4.96
C ASP A 395 -15.28 6.51 -3.46
N VAL A 396 -14.10 6.44 -2.84
CA VAL A 396 -13.95 6.15 -1.42
C VAL A 396 -13.14 7.24 -0.73
N ASN A 397 -13.73 7.80 0.33
CA ASN A 397 -13.08 8.73 1.26
C ASN A 397 -12.43 7.96 2.41
N PHE A 398 -11.10 7.86 2.41
CA PHE A 398 -10.34 7.05 3.38
C PHE A 398 -10.24 7.69 4.78
N SER A 399 -10.38 9.01 4.87
CA SER A 399 -10.47 9.76 6.14
C SER A 399 -11.85 9.67 6.80
N GLY A 400 -12.89 9.28 6.03
CA GLY A 400 -14.28 9.27 6.47
C GLY A 400 -14.92 10.65 6.60
N GLN A 401 -14.30 11.70 6.04
CA GLN A 401 -14.87 13.05 5.92
C GLN A 401 -15.41 13.28 4.51
N GLY A 402 -16.29 14.28 4.34
CA GLY A 402 -16.96 14.56 3.06
C GLY A 402 -17.92 13.45 2.64
N ALA A 403 -18.50 13.60 1.45
CA ALA A 403 -19.37 12.62 0.82
C ALA A 403 -18.65 11.98 -0.38
N GLY A 404 -18.16 10.75 -0.20
CA GLY A 404 -17.55 9.98 -1.29
C GLY A 404 -18.59 9.38 -2.24
N GLY A 405 -18.13 8.47 -3.10
CA GLY A 405 -18.94 7.88 -4.17
C GLY A 405 -19.03 8.81 -5.38
N ASP A 406 -18.07 9.70 -5.55
CA ASP A 406 -18.17 10.85 -6.44
C ASP A 406 -16.92 11.09 -7.29
N TYR A 407 -16.23 9.99 -7.65
CA TYR A 407 -15.16 10.01 -8.64
C TYR A 407 -15.55 10.78 -9.91
N VAL A 408 -14.57 11.34 -10.61
CA VAL A 408 -14.81 12.02 -11.89
C VAL A 408 -15.19 11.00 -12.97
N VAL A 409 -16.29 11.22 -13.66
CA VAL A 409 -16.62 10.55 -14.92
C VAL A 409 -15.99 11.36 -16.05
N ALA A 410 -15.02 10.78 -16.76
CA ALA A 410 -14.28 11.49 -17.80
C ALA A 410 -14.50 10.87 -19.20
N PHE A 411 -15.18 11.60 -20.07
CA PHE A 411 -15.45 11.21 -21.45
C PHE A 411 -14.39 11.79 -22.39
N ALA A 412 -13.62 10.91 -23.04
CA ALA A 412 -12.72 11.26 -24.13
C ALA A 412 -13.45 11.17 -25.47
N GLN A 413 -13.11 12.08 -26.39
CA GLN A 413 -13.62 12.12 -27.76
C GLN A 413 -15.17 12.07 -27.80
N ASP A 414 -15.78 12.85 -26.93
CA ASP A 414 -17.23 12.85 -26.77
C ASP A 414 -17.94 13.38 -28.04
N GLY A 415 -18.96 12.65 -28.49
CA GLY A 415 -19.68 12.94 -29.73
C GLY A 415 -20.81 13.97 -29.61
N SER A 416 -21.12 14.45 -28.40
CA SER A 416 -22.20 15.42 -28.18
C SER A 416 -21.83 16.85 -28.61
N GLY A 417 -20.54 17.12 -28.82
CA GLY A 417 -20.03 18.45 -29.14
C GLY A 417 -18.70 18.43 -29.89
N MET A 418 -18.24 19.62 -30.28
CA MET A 418 -16.97 19.87 -30.96
C MET A 418 -16.41 21.22 -30.50
N ASN A 419 -15.09 21.39 -30.60
CA ASN A 419 -14.36 22.65 -30.36
C ASN A 419 -14.60 23.28 -28.98
N ASN A 420 -14.74 22.46 -27.96
CA ASN A 420 -14.91 22.91 -26.58
C ASN A 420 -14.47 21.81 -25.60
N ALA A 421 -14.69 22.03 -24.32
CA ALA A 421 -14.76 21.00 -23.29
C ALA A 421 -15.78 21.46 -22.22
N MET A 422 -16.09 20.60 -21.27
CA MET A 422 -16.92 20.99 -20.12
C MET A 422 -16.65 20.13 -18.89
N PHE A 423 -16.96 20.71 -17.72
CA PHE A 423 -17.03 20.01 -16.45
C PHE A 423 -18.33 20.35 -15.71
N LEU A 424 -19.13 19.32 -15.41
CA LEU A 424 -20.28 19.44 -14.51
C LEU A 424 -19.83 19.15 -13.08
N SER A 425 -20.05 20.10 -12.17
CA SER A 425 -19.60 20.02 -10.78
C SER A 425 -20.80 20.02 -9.82
N PRO A 426 -21.56 18.92 -9.70
CA PRO A 426 -22.61 18.85 -8.68
C PRO A 426 -22.00 18.90 -7.27
N PRO A 427 -22.82 19.14 -6.22
CA PRO A 427 -22.38 19.08 -4.83
C PRO A 427 -21.68 17.76 -4.45
N ASP A 428 -20.94 17.79 -3.35
CA ASP A 428 -20.22 16.65 -2.77
C ASP A 428 -21.09 15.38 -2.68
N GLY A 429 -20.52 14.22 -3.04
CA GLY A 429 -21.23 12.94 -3.13
C GLY A 429 -21.93 12.65 -4.46
N GLN A 430 -21.77 13.53 -5.46
CA GLN A 430 -22.22 13.30 -6.83
C GLN A 430 -21.06 13.46 -7.81
N HIS A 431 -20.97 12.57 -8.79
CA HIS A 431 -19.86 12.54 -9.75
C HIS A 431 -19.69 13.87 -10.48
N GLY A 432 -18.46 14.39 -10.48
CA GLY A 432 -18.07 15.38 -11.48
C GLY A 432 -18.05 14.74 -12.87
N VAL A 433 -18.58 15.41 -13.89
CA VAL A 433 -18.58 14.88 -15.27
C VAL A 433 -17.74 15.77 -16.16
N MET A 434 -16.58 15.26 -16.58
CA MET A 434 -15.69 15.92 -17.53
C MET A 434 -15.94 15.38 -18.94
N THR A 435 -16.13 16.27 -19.89
CA THR A 435 -16.38 15.91 -21.28
C THR A 435 -15.39 16.63 -22.19
N MET A 436 -14.55 15.85 -22.87
CA MET A 436 -13.53 16.34 -23.79
C MET A 436 -13.97 16.13 -25.23
N PHE A 437 -14.06 17.20 -26.01
CA PHE A 437 -14.46 17.15 -27.42
C PHE A 437 -13.28 17.13 -28.39
N LEU A 438 -13.56 16.73 -29.62
CA LEU A 438 -12.65 16.90 -30.75
C LEU A 438 -12.73 18.33 -31.31
N TRP A 439 -11.65 18.77 -31.94
CA TRP A 439 -11.50 20.08 -32.58
C TRP A 439 -11.34 19.91 -34.09
N ASN A 440 -12.27 20.47 -34.85
CA ASN A 440 -12.34 20.28 -36.31
C ASN A 440 -11.79 21.47 -37.11
N GLN A 441 -10.89 22.27 -36.52
CA GLN A 441 -10.25 23.42 -37.16
C GLN A 441 -9.02 23.04 -38.00
N THR A 442 -8.60 21.77 -37.97
CA THR A 442 -7.47 21.23 -38.74
C THR A 442 -7.82 19.91 -39.40
N THR A 443 -6.96 19.44 -40.31
CA THR A 443 -7.02 18.08 -40.87
C THR A 443 -5.65 17.40 -40.66
N PRO A 444 -5.58 16.29 -39.91
CA PRO A 444 -6.68 15.65 -39.15
C PRO A 444 -7.24 16.55 -38.03
N MET A 445 -8.38 16.16 -37.47
CA MET A 445 -8.92 16.83 -36.28
C MET A 445 -7.96 16.68 -35.10
N ARG A 446 -8.02 17.62 -34.15
CA ARG A 446 -7.24 17.56 -32.90
C ARG A 446 -8.11 17.05 -31.76
N ASP A 447 -7.49 16.33 -30.84
CA ASP A 447 -8.17 15.79 -29.66
C ASP A 447 -7.94 16.72 -28.46
N GLY A 448 -9.00 17.35 -27.95
CA GLY A 448 -8.90 18.24 -26.80
C GLY A 448 -8.43 17.54 -25.53
N GLY A 449 -8.62 16.21 -25.42
CA GLY A 449 -8.11 15.40 -24.31
C GLY A 449 -6.58 15.26 -24.28
N LEU A 450 -5.89 15.64 -25.35
CA LEU A 450 -4.43 15.65 -25.43
C LEU A 450 -3.80 17.03 -25.14
N GLU A 451 -4.62 18.06 -24.97
CA GLU A 451 -4.21 19.39 -24.51
C GLU A 451 -4.37 19.42 -22.97
N GLN A 452 -3.27 19.22 -22.25
CA GLN A 452 -3.32 19.09 -20.79
C GLN A 452 -3.87 20.34 -20.11
N ASP A 453 -3.63 21.53 -20.66
CA ASP A 453 -4.16 22.78 -20.10
C ASP A 453 -5.69 22.87 -20.18
N ILE A 454 -6.33 22.31 -21.22
CA ILE A 454 -7.80 22.20 -21.31
C ILE A 454 -8.30 21.24 -20.22
N VAL A 455 -7.71 20.05 -20.09
CA VAL A 455 -8.12 19.07 -19.05
C VAL A 455 -7.96 19.66 -17.64
N ILE A 456 -6.86 20.37 -17.39
CA ILE A 456 -6.58 21.06 -16.12
C ILE A 456 -7.60 22.19 -15.89
N HIS A 457 -7.95 22.95 -16.92
CA HIS A 457 -8.97 24.00 -16.85
C HIS A 457 -10.32 23.41 -16.40
N GLU A 458 -10.77 22.36 -17.07
CA GLU A 458 -12.04 21.69 -16.75
C GLU A 458 -12.03 21.12 -15.32
N PHE A 459 -10.95 20.45 -14.90
CA PHE A 459 -10.85 19.95 -13.53
C PHE A 459 -10.89 21.10 -12.50
N THR A 460 -10.34 22.27 -12.85
CA THR A 460 -10.33 23.45 -11.98
C THR A 460 -11.73 24.03 -11.78
N HIS A 461 -12.66 23.90 -12.73
CA HIS A 461 -14.08 24.20 -12.49
C HIS A 461 -14.65 23.33 -11.35
N GLY A 462 -14.33 22.04 -11.35
CA GLY A 462 -14.65 21.12 -10.25
C GLY A 462 -14.14 21.60 -8.90
N ILE A 463 -12.85 21.95 -8.83
CA ILE A 463 -12.23 22.46 -7.59
C ILE A 463 -12.91 23.76 -7.13
N SER A 464 -13.08 24.75 -8.02
CA SER A 464 -13.63 26.04 -7.64
C SER A 464 -15.07 25.95 -7.17
N ASN A 465 -15.90 25.14 -7.83
CA ASN A 465 -17.31 24.99 -7.50
C ASN A 465 -17.50 24.23 -6.17
N ARG A 466 -16.69 23.18 -5.91
CA ARG A 466 -16.75 22.45 -4.63
C ARG A 466 -16.24 23.27 -3.44
N LEU A 467 -15.26 24.16 -3.67
CA LEU A 467 -14.69 24.99 -2.59
C LEU A 467 -15.49 26.26 -2.32
N THR A 468 -16.05 26.89 -3.36
CA THR A 468 -16.80 28.16 -3.23
C THR A 468 -18.15 27.88 -2.60
N GLY A 469 -18.50 28.56 -1.51
CA GLY A 469 -19.77 28.28 -0.80
C GLY A 469 -19.77 27.01 0.04
N GLY A 470 -18.76 26.14 -0.12
CA GLY A 470 -18.53 24.91 0.61
C GLY A 470 -19.04 23.66 -0.13
N PRO A 471 -18.55 22.45 0.22
CA PRO A 471 -18.76 21.22 -0.58
C PRO A 471 -20.22 20.87 -0.91
N SER A 472 -21.15 21.21 -0.01
CA SER A 472 -22.58 20.94 -0.18
C SER A 472 -23.33 21.98 -1.02
N ASN A 473 -22.67 23.06 -1.44
CA ASN A 473 -23.29 24.18 -2.15
C ASN A 473 -22.43 24.55 -3.37
N ALA A 474 -22.76 23.94 -4.52
CA ALA A 474 -22.04 24.14 -5.77
C ALA A 474 -22.70 25.19 -6.70
N ASP A 475 -23.52 26.09 -6.13
CA ASP A 475 -24.26 27.15 -6.84
C ASP A 475 -23.44 28.45 -7.03
#